data_AF-A0A0F8WK23-F1
#
_entry.id   AF-A0A0F8WK23-F1
#
_cell.length_a   1.000
_cell.length_b   1.000
_cell.length_c   1.000
_cell.angle_alpha   90.00
_cell.angle_beta   90.00
_cell.angle_gamma   90.00
#
_symmetry.space_group_name_H-M   'P 1'
#
loop_
_entity.id
_entity.type
_entity.pdbx_description
1 polymer ?
#
loop_
_entity_poly.entity_id
_entity_poly.type
_entity_poly.pdbx_seq_one_letter_code
_entity_poly.pdbx_strand_id
1 'polypeptide(L)'
;MNQRIREQATENAKRSTVSASDAEFAKSDQVAATARANTTADANAMQAVNEFFDAGDMESYADFYGVVDTHQDWDDITPRQKGHRIEVLQIADQLKVGKASQSIEISTVQALSDAHLLVTESIRETNTISKIKKSLKKRTKTLRPSDSKRSATS
;
A
#
# COMPACT_ATOMS: atom_id res chain seq x y z
N MET A 1 -17.41 -66.31 27.03
CA MET A 1 -16.21 -65.64 26.47
C MET A 1 -16.51 -64.60 25.38
N ASN A 2 -17.61 -64.69 24.62
CA ASN A 2 -17.80 -63.93 23.38
C ASN A 2 -18.51 -62.55 23.49
N GLN A 3 -18.98 -62.12 24.67
CA GLN A 3 -19.67 -60.82 24.82
C GLN A 3 -18.70 -59.66 25.08
N ARG A 4 -17.65 -59.86 25.89
CA ARG A 4 -16.67 -58.79 26.24
C ARG A 4 -15.88 -58.25 25.05
N ILE A 5 -15.65 -59.08 24.03
CA ILE A 5 -14.90 -58.68 22.81
C ILE A 5 -15.74 -57.76 21.93
N ARG A 6 -17.08 -57.95 21.89
CA ARG A 6 -17.98 -57.08 21.10
C ARG A 6 -18.16 -55.71 21.75
N GLU A 7 -18.19 -55.62 23.07
CA GLU A 7 -18.28 -54.33 23.78
C GLU A 7 -17.04 -53.47 23.54
N GLN A 8 -15.84 -54.03 23.70
CA GLN A 8 -14.58 -53.31 23.45
C GLN A 8 -14.45 -52.79 22.00
N ALA A 9 -14.95 -53.54 21.02
CA ALA A 9 -14.92 -53.10 19.62
C ALA A 9 -15.81 -51.88 19.37
N THR A 10 -16.99 -51.82 20.01
CA THR A 10 -17.91 -50.69 19.87
C THR A 10 -17.45 -49.44 20.63
N GLU A 11 -16.75 -49.61 21.75
CA GLU A 11 -16.20 -48.51 22.54
C GLU A 11 -14.98 -47.86 21.85
N ASN A 12 -14.12 -48.66 21.22
CA ASN A 12 -13.02 -48.17 20.40
C ASN A 12 -13.49 -47.45 19.13
N ALA A 13 -14.56 -47.92 18.49
CA ALA A 13 -15.15 -47.25 17.34
C ALA A 13 -15.70 -45.86 17.69
N LYS A 14 -16.38 -45.73 18.85
CA LYS A 14 -16.89 -44.44 19.35
C LYS A 14 -15.77 -43.47 19.74
N ARG A 15 -14.68 -43.95 20.35
CA ARG A 15 -13.50 -43.12 20.67
C ARG A 15 -12.77 -42.63 19.41
N SER A 16 -12.72 -43.44 18.36
CA SER A 16 -12.11 -43.06 17.07
C SER A 16 -12.89 -41.95 16.37
N THR A 17 -14.23 -42.00 16.40
CA THR A 17 -15.07 -40.99 15.73
C THR A 17 -15.07 -39.63 16.44
N VAL A 18 -14.99 -39.59 17.77
CA VAL A 18 -14.93 -38.33 18.54
C VAL A 18 -13.59 -37.61 18.34
N SER A 19 -12.48 -38.36 18.28
CA SER A 19 -11.15 -37.76 18.05
C SER A 19 -10.97 -37.21 16.64
N ALA A 20 -11.69 -37.76 15.64
CA ALA A 20 -11.65 -37.28 14.27
C ALA A 20 -12.47 -35.99 14.08
N SER A 21 -13.64 -35.88 14.73
CA SER A 21 -14.47 -34.67 14.67
C SER A 21 -13.82 -33.46 15.35
N ASP A 22 -13.08 -33.66 16.43
CA ASP A 22 -12.36 -32.57 17.12
C ASP A 22 -11.15 -32.07 16.29
N ALA A 23 -10.49 -32.98 15.57
CA ALA A 23 -9.36 -32.65 14.69
C ALA A 23 -9.79 -31.94 13.40
N GLU A 24 -10.96 -32.27 12.84
CA GLU A 24 -11.53 -31.55 11.70
C GLU A 24 -12.02 -30.15 12.08
N PHE A 25 -12.63 -29.99 13.26
CA PHE A 25 -13.08 -28.68 13.75
C PHE A 25 -11.90 -27.72 14.01
N ALA A 26 -10.81 -28.23 14.60
CA ALA A 26 -9.59 -27.44 14.84
C ALA A 26 -8.90 -26.98 13.54
N LYS A 27 -8.91 -27.80 12.48
CA LYS A 27 -8.43 -27.40 11.15
C LYS A 27 -9.30 -26.33 10.50
N SER A 28 -10.62 -26.43 10.67
CA SER A 28 -11.56 -25.46 10.10
C SER A 28 -11.40 -24.06 10.70
N ASP A 29 -11.22 -23.98 12.02
CA ASP A 29 -11.05 -22.70 12.73
C ASP A 29 -9.68 -22.06 12.43
N GLN A 30 -8.62 -22.88 12.27
CA GLN A 30 -7.29 -22.40 11.88
C GLN A 30 -7.27 -21.86 10.44
N VAL A 31 -7.99 -22.49 9.50
CA VAL A 31 -8.14 -21.99 8.13
C VAL A 31 -8.96 -20.70 8.11
N ALA A 32 -10.03 -20.60 8.91
CA ALA A 32 -10.83 -19.38 9.03
C ALA A 32 -10.03 -18.23 9.66
N ALA A 33 -9.20 -18.51 10.67
CA ALA A 33 -8.30 -17.51 11.27
C ALA A 33 -7.24 -17.01 10.28
N THR A 34 -6.65 -17.93 9.50
CA THR A 34 -5.66 -17.59 8.46
C THR A 34 -6.28 -16.75 7.35
N ALA A 35 -7.48 -17.11 6.89
CA ALA A 35 -8.20 -16.35 5.86
C ALA A 35 -8.54 -14.92 6.34
N ARG A 36 -9.03 -14.77 7.57
CA ARG A 36 -9.31 -13.45 8.18
C ARG A 36 -8.04 -12.61 8.34
N ALA A 37 -6.93 -13.23 8.76
CA ALA A 37 -5.64 -12.56 8.88
C ALA A 37 -5.14 -12.06 7.51
N ASN A 38 -5.26 -12.88 6.46
CA ASN A 38 -4.88 -12.50 5.10
C ASN A 38 -5.75 -11.35 4.56
N THR A 39 -7.08 -11.41 4.71
CA THR A 39 -7.97 -10.32 4.27
C THR A 39 -7.68 -9.00 5.00
N THR A 40 -7.35 -9.08 6.30
CA THR A 40 -6.99 -7.88 7.09
C THR A 40 -5.64 -7.32 6.66
N ALA A 41 -4.65 -8.18 6.37
CA ALA A 41 -3.35 -7.78 5.87
C ALA A 41 -3.45 -7.10 4.49
N ASP A 42 -4.29 -7.63 3.60
CA ASP A 42 -4.54 -7.05 2.27
C ASP A 42 -5.22 -5.68 2.36
N ALA A 43 -6.22 -5.53 3.23
CA ALA A 43 -6.90 -4.25 3.45
C ALA A 43 -5.93 -3.17 3.98
N ASN A 44 -5.10 -3.52 4.95
CA ASN A 44 -4.09 -2.61 5.50
C ASN A 44 -3.03 -2.23 4.46
N ALA A 45 -2.64 -3.16 3.59
CA ALA A 45 -1.70 -2.90 2.51
C ALA A 45 -2.27 -1.93 1.47
N MET A 46 -3.54 -2.11 1.07
CA MET A 46 -4.21 -1.19 0.15
C MET A 46 -4.40 0.20 0.74
N GLN A 47 -4.73 0.30 2.02
CA GLN A 47 -4.80 1.58 2.72
C GLN A 47 -3.43 2.29 2.70
N ALA A 48 -2.35 1.59 3.04
CA ALA A 48 -1.00 2.15 3.03
C ALA A 48 -0.57 2.62 1.63
N VAL A 49 -1.02 1.93 0.58
CA VAL A 49 -0.76 2.29 -0.80
C VAL A 49 -1.51 3.57 -1.21
N ASN A 50 -2.78 3.71 -0.83
CA ASN A 50 -3.55 4.94 -1.08
C ASN A 50 -2.96 6.12 -0.31
N GLU A 51 -2.70 5.94 0.99
CA GLU A 51 -2.05 6.96 1.82
C GLU A 51 -0.70 7.40 1.26
N PHE A 52 0.07 6.48 0.66
CA PHE A 52 1.34 6.80 0.03
C PHE A 52 1.17 7.75 -1.17
N PHE A 53 0.25 7.46 -2.09
CA PHE A 53 0.03 8.31 -3.26
C PHE A 53 -0.68 9.63 -2.95
N ASP A 54 -1.42 9.69 -1.85
CA ASP A 54 -2.12 10.89 -1.37
C ASP A 54 -1.25 11.76 -0.44
N ALA A 55 -0.06 11.28 -0.06
CA ALA A 55 0.87 12.03 0.77
C ALA A 55 1.30 13.35 0.10
N GLY A 56 1.47 14.42 0.88
CA GLY A 56 1.83 15.74 0.37
C GLY A 56 3.13 15.77 -0.46
N ASP A 57 4.07 14.86 -0.18
CA ASP A 57 5.30 14.74 -0.96
C ASP A 57 5.03 14.26 -2.41
N MET A 58 3.99 13.45 -2.60
CA MET A 58 3.56 12.94 -3.90
C MET A 58 2.79 13.96 -4.73
N GLU A 59 2.28 15.05 -4.14
CA GLU A 59 1.61 16.15 -4.87
C GLU A 59 2.49 16.68 -6.01
N SER A 60 3.80 16.68 -5.78
CA SER A 60 4.76 17.13 -6.78
C SER A 60 5.00 16.20 -7.96
N TYR A 61 4.53 14.97 -7.83
CA TYR A 61 4.53 13.94 -8.85
C TYR A 61 3.10 13.70 -9.37
N ALA A 62 2.15 14.60 -9.09
CA ALA A 62 0.77 14.53 -9.58
C ALA A 62 0.68 14.36 -11.11
N ASP A 63 1.53 15.05 -11.86
CA ASP A 63 1.57 14.91 -13.33
C ASP A 63 2.02 13.50 -13.77
N PHE A 64 2.85 12.84 -12.94
CA PHE A 64 3.46 11.54 -13.21
C PHE A 64 2.60 10.37 -12.73
N TYR A 65 2.04 10.43 -11.53
CA TYR A 65 1.20 9.38 -10.95
C TYR A 65 -0.31 9.61 -11.11
N GLY A 66 -0.73 10.81 -11.51
CA GLY A 66 -2.14 11.22 -11.49
C GLY A 66 -2.60 11.57 -10.07
N VAL A 67 -3.63 12.42 -9.98
CA VAL A 67 -4.34 12.74 -8.73
C VAL A 67 -5.62 11.95 -8.73
N VAL A 68 -5.92 11.31 -7.59
CA VAL A 68 -7.17 10.60 -7.37
C VAL A 68 -7.86 11.30 -6.21
N ASP A 69 -8.93 12.05 -6.50
CA ASP A 69 -9.72 12.69 -5.44
C ASP A 69 -10.55 11.65 -4.66
N THR A 70 -11.11 12.04 -3.52
CA THR A 70 -11.94 11.21 -2.61
C THR A 70 -13.12 10.44 -3.25
N HIS A 71 -13.44 10.71 -4.51
CA HIS A 71 -14.52 10.07 -5.28
C HIS A 71 -14.07 9.48 -6.62
N GLN A 72 -12.75 9.39 -6.83
CA GLN A 72 -12.16 8.83 -8.03
C GLN A 72 -11.48 7.50 -7.70
N ASP A 73 -11.48 6.61 -8.68
CA ASP A 73 -10.72 5.37 -8.63
C ASP A 73 -9.45 5.50 -9.46
N TRP A 74 -8.53 4.55 -9.32
CA TRP A 74 -7.32 4.48 -10.17
C TRP A 74 -7.63 4.24 -11.66
N ASP A 75 -8.90 4.02 -11.99
CA ASP A 75 -9.38 3.95 -13.36
C ASP A 75 -9.65 5.33 -13.98
N ASP A 76 -9.70 6.39 -13.16
CA ASP A 76 -9.92 7.76 -13.62
C ASP A 76 -8.63 8.49 -14.01
N ILE A 77 -7.47 7.90 -13.75
CA ILE A 77 -6.17 8.42 -14.19
C ILE A 77 -5.78 7.86 -15.56
N THR A 78 -4.88 8.56 -16.26
CA THR A 78 -4.47 8.13 -17.60
C THR A 78 -3.76 6.77 -17.57
N PRO A 79 -3.83 5.95 -18.64
CA PRO A 79 -3.17 4.65 -18.69
C PRO A 79 -1.67 4.72 -18.40
N ARG A 80 -1.01 5.81 -18.80
CA ARG A 80 0.41 6.06 -18.49
C ARG A 80 0.63 6.25 -16.99
N GLN A 81 -0.17 7.10 -16.35
CA GLN A 81 -0.09 7.35 -14.90
C GLN A 81 -0.37 6.08 -14.10
N LYS A 82 -1.39 5.31 -14.51
CA LYS A 82 -1.68 4.00 -13.94
C LYS A 82 -0.50 3.03 -14.08
N GLY A 83 0.14 3.02 -15.25
CA GLY A 83 1.36 2.25 -15.49
C GLY A 83 2.49 2.60 -14.50
N HIS A 84 2.72 3.89 -14.25
CA HIS A 84 3.73 4.33 -13.28
C HIS A 84 3.37 3.94 -11.83
N ARG A 85 2.09 3.99 -11.45
CA ARG A 85 1.66 3.48 -10.14
C ARG A 85 1.91 1.98 -10.01
N ILE A 86 1.55 1.19 -11.03
CA ILE A 86 1.78 -0.27 -11.06
C ILE A 86 3.28 -0.59 -10.97
N GLU A 87 4.12 0.15 -11.68
CA GLU A 87 5.58 -0.01 -11.66
C GLU A 87 6.15 0.16 -10.25
N VAL A 88 5.73 1.21 -9.52
CA VAL A 88 6.12 1.41 -8.11
C VAL A 88 5.70 0.23 -7.24
N LEU A 89 4.47 -0.27 -7.40
CA LEU A 89 3.97 -1.40 -6.61
C LEU A 89 4.75 -2.69 -6.90
N GLN A 90 5.06 -2.95 -8.16
CA GLN A 90 5.84 -4.12 -8.56
C GLN A 90 7.27 -4.07 -7.99
N ILE A 91 7.93 -2.91 -8.06
CA ILE A 91 9.27 -2.74 -7.50
C ILE A 91 9.23 -2.82 -5.97
N ALA A 92 8.22 -2.25 -5.32
CA ALA A 92 8.04 -2.35 -3.88
C ALA A 92 7.87 -3.81 -3.42
N ASP A 93 7.08 -4.59 -4.14
CA ASP A 93 6.90 -6.02 -3.86
C ASP A 93 8.22 -6.80 -4.04
N GLN A 94 8.93 -6.55 -5.15
CA GLN A 94 10.26 -7.14 -5.39
C GLN A 94 11.26 -6.78 -4.29
N LEU A 95 11.23 -5.54 -3.78
CA LEU A 95 12.08 -5.11 -2.66
C LEU A 95 11.72 -5.84 -1.37
N LYS A 96 10.42 -5.99 -1.05
CA LYS A 96 9.99 -6.75 0.13
C LYS A 96 10.45 -8.20 0.05
N VAL A 97 10.24 -8.86 -1.09
CA VAL A 97 10.69 -10.25 -1.30
C VAL A 97 12.21 -10.37 -1.23
N GLY A 98 12.93 -9.44 -1.87
CA GLY A 98 14.40 -9.42 -1.90
C GLY A 98 15.04 -9.12 -0.54
N LYS A 99 14.39 -8.34 0.32
CA LYS A 99 14.84 -8.08 1.70
C LYS A 99 14.49 -9.24 2.62
N ALA A 100 13.30 -9.82 2.47
CA ALA A 100 12.88 -10.98 3.23
C ALA A 100 13.81 -12.19 3.01
N SER A 101 14.32 -12.41 1.79
CA SER A 101 15.30 -13.47 1.51
C SER A 101 16.64 -13.28 2.23
N GLN A 102 16.95 -12.06 2.67
CA GLN A 102 18.11 -11.70 3.48
C GLN A 102 17.79 -11.66 4.98
N SER A 103 16.62 -12.14 5.39
CA SER A 103 16.12 -12.03 6.78
C SER A 103 15.97 -10.58 7.25
N ILE A 104 15.75 -9.63 6.33
CA ILE A 104 15.47 -8.23 6.63
C ILE A 104 14.00 -7.97 6.33
N GLU A 105 13.22 -7.62 7.36
CA GLU A 105 11.84 -7.22 7.18
C GLU A 105 11.75 -5.71 6.97
N ILE A 106 11.04 -5.29 5.92
CA ILE A 106 10.75 -3.88 5.65
C ILE A 106 9.24 -3.67 5.60
N SER A 107 8.78 -2.52 6.09
CA SER A 107 7.38 -2.15 6.01
C SER A 107 6.95 -1.87 4.56
N THR A 108 5.65 -1.97 4.28
CA THR A 108 5.11 -1.62 2.96
C THR A 108 5.41 -0.16 2.60
N VAL A 109 5.31 0.77 3.56
CA VAL A 109 5.62 2.20 3.35
C VAL A 109 7.09 2.41 2.98
N GLN A 110 8.01 1.69 3.65
CA GLN A 110 9.43 1.76 3.32
C GLN A 110 9.69 1.25 1.90
N ALA A 111 9.10 0.10 1.54
CA ALA A 111 9.25 -0.47 0.21
C ALA A 111 8.72 0.46 -0.90
N LEU A 112 7.57 1.09 -0.67
CA LEU A 112 6.98 2.07 -1.60
C LEU A 112 7.87 3.31 -1.75
N SER A 113 8.45 3.80 -0.65
CA SER A 113 9.36 4.95 -0.68
C SER A 113 10.63 4.64 -1.49
N ASP A 114 11.23 3.47 -1.26
CA ASP A 114 12.42 3.02 -1.99
C ASP A 114 12.12 2.80 -3.48
N ALA A 115 10.96 2.19 -3.78
CA ALA A 115 10.50 1.99 -5.16
C ALA A 115 10.21 3.31 -5.88
N HIS A 116 9.59 4.28 -5.21
CA HIS A 116 9.36 5.61 -5.77
C HIS A 116 10.66 6.31 -6.15
N LEU A 117 11.69 6.22 -5.30
CA LEU A 117 13.00 6.80 -5.62
C LEU A 117 13.55 6.20 -6.90
N LEU A 118 13.51 4.88 -7.04
CA LEU A 118 13.98 4.16 -8.24
C LEU A 118 13.22 4.57 -9.50
N VAL A 119 11.89 4.60 -9.45
CA VAL A 119 11.04 4.94 -10.62
C VAL A 119 11.22 6.40 -11.03
N THR A 120 11.40 7.29 -10.05
CA THR A 120 11.43 8.74 -10.32
C THR A 120 12.81 9.32 -10.54
N GLU A 121 13.89 8.54 -10.48
CA GLU A 121 15.27 9.06 -10.64
C GLU A 121 15.42 9.93 -11.89
N SER A 122 14.87 9.49 -13.03
CA SER A 122 14.98 10.19 -14.32
C SER A 122 14.21 11.52 -14.38
N ILE A 123 13.18 11.70 -13.55
CA ILE A 123 12.31 12.89 -13.52
C ILE A 123 12.52 13.75 -12.27
N ARG A 124 13.39 13.32 -11.36
CA ARG A 124 13.60 13.99 -10.08
C ARG A 124 14.13 15.41 -10.26
N GLU A 125 15.09 15.58 -11.16
CA GLU A 125 15.70 16.87 -11.45
C GLU A 125 14.69 17.82 -12.13
N THR A 126 13.94 17.32 -13.12
CA THR A 126 12.95 18.13 -13.85
C THR A 126 11.79 18.56 -12.94
N ASN A 127 11.33 17.70 -12.04
CA ASN A 127 10.32 18.05 -11.04
C ASN A 127 10.85 19.07 -10.03
N THR A 128 12.10 18.94 -9.58
CA THR A 128 12.73 19.90 -8.67
C THR A 128 12.84 21.29 -9.30
N ILE A 129 13.33 21.37 -10.54
CA ILE A 129 13.42 22.62 -11.29
C ILE A 129 12.04 23.25 -11.49
N SER A 130 11.03 22.42 -11.81
CA SER A 130 9.66 22.88 -12.00
C SER A 130 9.05 23.45 -10.70
N LYS A 131 9.29 22.83 -9.54
CA LYS A 131 8.91 23.36 -8.22
C LYS A 131 9.54 24.73 -7.97
N ILE A 132 10.84 24.86 -8.20
CA ILE A 132 11.58 26.11 -8.01
C ILE A 132 11.00 27.21 -8.90
N LYS A 133 10.78 26.93 -10.19
CA LYS A 133 10.16 27.87 -11.13
C LYS A 133 8.76 28.31 -10.68
N LYS A 134 7.90 27.38 -10.25
CA LYS A 134 6.56 27.68 -9.72
C LYS A 134 6.64 28.57 -8.47
N SER A 135 7.56 28.27 -7.54
CA SER A 135 7.80 29.07 -6.33
C SER A 135 8.28 30.49 -6.65
N LEU A 136 9.26 30.64 -7.55
CA LEU A 136 9.75 31.93 -8.01
C LEU A 136 8.63 32.76 -8.67
N LYS A 137 7.79 32.14 -9.51
CA LYS A 137 6.64 32.81 -10.14
C LYS A 137 5.59 33.27 -9.11
N LYS A 138 5.37 32.51 -8.02
CA LYS A 138 4.48 32.94 -6.92
C LYS A 138 5.06 34.16 -6.20
N ARG A 139 6.37 34.18 -5.93
CA ARG A 139 7.06 35.30 -5.26
C ARG A 139 7.12 36.57 -6.12
N THR A 140 7.27 36.48 -7.44
CA THR A 140 7.23 37.67 -8.31
C THR A 140 5.84 38.30 -8.35
N LYS A 141 4.76 37.50 -8.20
CA LYS A 141 3.40 38.03 -8.10
C LYS A 141 3.15 38.81 -6.80
N THR A 142 3.78 38.42 -5.69
CA THR A 142 3.63 39.10 -4.39
C THR A 142 4.57 40.29 -4.20
N LEU A 143 5.67 40.36 -4.95
CA LEU A 143 6.63 41.47 -4.92
C LEU A 143 6.30 42.60 -5.89
N ARG A 144 5.12 42.60 -6.50
CA ARG A 144 4.70 43.71 -7.36
C ARG A 144 4.62 44.97 -6.48
N PRO A 145 5.42 46.02 -6.73
CA PRO A 145 5.29 47.27 -5.99
C PRO A 145 3.84 47.74 -6.16
N SER A 146 3.11 47.90 -5.06
CA SER A 146 1.80 48.52 -5.15
C SER A 146 2.03 49.97 -5.60
N ASP A 147 1.49 50.36 -6.75
CA ASP A 147 1.51 51.76 -7.21
C ASP A 147 0.76 52.73 -6.25
N SER A 148 0.27 52.25 -5.11
CA SER A 148 -0.34 53.05 -4.06
C SER A 148 0.71 53.75 -3.17
N LYS A 149 1.43 54.72 -3.74
CA LYS A 149 1.92 55.97 -3.10
C LYS A 149 2.99 56.66 -3.97
N ARG A 150 2.56 57.17 -5.12
CA ARG A 150 3.16 58.38 -5.71
C ARG A 150 2.05 59.41 -5.91
N SER A 151 1.57 59.95 -4.80
CA SER A 151 0.75 61.16 -4.81
C SER A 151 1.49 62.25 -4.05
N ALA A 152 1.78 63.32 -4.78
CA ALA A 152 1.94 64.70 -4.33
C ALA A 152 3.12 65.01 -3.39
N THR A 153 4.20 65.51 -3.99
CA THR A 153 4.89 66.70 -3.45
C THR A 153 4.69 67.81 -4.47
N SER A 154 3.93 68.82 -4.05
CA SER A 154 3.81 70.15 -4.66
C SER A 154 5.16 70.84 -4.81
#